data_AF-A0A6J3JLI2-F1
#
_entry.id   AF-A0A6J3JLI2-F1
#
_cell.length_a   1.000
_cell.length_b   1.000
_cell.length_c   1.000
_cell.angle_alpha   90.00
_cell.angle_beta   90.00
_cell.angle_gamma   90.00
#
_symmetry.space_group_name_H-M   'P 1'
#
loop_
_entity.id
_entity.type
_entity.pdbx_description
1 polymer ?
#
loop_
_entity_poly.entity_id
_entity_poly.type
_entity_poly.pdbx_seq_one_letter_code
_entity_poly.pdbx_strand_id
1 'polypeptide(L)'
;MERQCCSHPMLCSLPTMYTFLLGAVFIALSSSRILLVKYSASEENKYDYLPTTVNVCSELVKLVFCVLVSFCIIKKDHQSRNFKYASWKEFSNFMKWSIPAFLYFLDNLIVFYVLSYLQPAMAVIFSNFSIITTALLFRIVLKSECPRKDNCTTKEWTFTEAKWNTTARVFSHLRLGLGHVLIVVQCFISSMANIYNEKILKEGNQLTESIFIQNSKLYFFGILFNGLTLGLQRSNRDQIKNCGFFYGHNAFSVALIFVTAFQGLSVAFILKFLDNMFHVLMAQVTTVIITTVSVLVFDFRPSLEFFLEAPSVLLSIFIYNASKLQGPEYTPRQERIRDLSGNLWERSSGDGEELERLTKPKSDESDEDAF
;
A
#
# COMPACT_ATOMS: atom_id res chain seq x y z
N MET A 1 -17.47 -6.08 53.09
CA MET A 1 -18.57 -5.42 52.36
C MET A 1 -17.95 -4.49 51.35
N GLU A 2 -18.22 -4.77 50.09
CA GLU A 2 -17.56 -4.26 48.89
C GLU A 2 -17.80 -2.77 48.65
N ARG A 3 -16.83 -2.10 48.02
CA ARG A 3 -17.08 -0.94 47.15
C ARG A 3 -16.28 -1.10 45.86
N GLN A 4 -16.92 -1.84 44.95
CA GLN A 4 -17.16 -1.50 43.56
C GLN A 4 -16.02 -0.80 42.79
N CYS A 5 -15.36 -1.61 41.99
CA CYS A 5 -14.54 -1.22 40.85
C CYS A 5 -15.45 -0.55 39.79
N CYS A 6 -15.34 0.77 39.61
CA CYS A 6 -15.96 1.44 38.48
C CYS A 6 -15.09 1.22 37.23
N SER A 7 -15.51 0.28 36.41
CA SER A 7 -15.06 0.11 35.03
C SER A 7 -15.42 1.35 34.22
N HIS A 8 -14.46 2.25 33.98
CA HIS A 8 -14.59 3.25 32.92
C HIS A 8 -14.45 2.54 31.56
N PRO A 9 -15.44 2.65 30.65
CA PRO A 9 -15.22 2.23 29.27
C PRO A 9 -14.18 3.17 28.65
N MET A 10 -13.13 2.61 28.05
CA MET A 10 -12.15 3.34 27.24
C MET A 10 -12.88 4.11 26.13
N LEU A 11 -13.14 5.40 26.35
CA LEU A 11 -13.46 6.32 25.27
C LEU A 11 -12.20 6.42 24.41
N CYS A 12 -12.16 5.71 23.29
CA CYS A 12 -11.08 5.85 22.31
C CYS A 12 -11.00 7.32 21.88
N SER A 13 -9.82 7.92 21.95
CA SER A 13 -9.58 9.27 21.43
C SER A 13 -9.92 9.32 19.93
N LEU A 14 -10.45 10.45 19.46
CA LEU A 14 -10.88 10.68 18.07
C LEU A 14 -9.83 10.23 17.01
N PRO A 15 -8.51 10.44 17.21
CA PRO A 15 -7.48 9.96 16.29
C PRO A 15 -7.38 8.41 16.23
N THR A 16 -7.64 7.74 17.36
CA THR A 16 -7.60 6.27 17.47
C THR A 16 -8.78 5.64 16.72
N MET A 17 -9.96 6.29 16.78
CA MET A 17 -11.14 5.84 16.02
C MET A 17 -10.93 5.97 14.50
N TYR A 18 -10.35 7.07 14.03
CA TYR A 18 -10.03 7.24 12.61
C TYR A 18 -9.05 6.17 12.10
N THR A 19 -8.01 5.88 12.89
CA THR A 19 -7.02 4.85 12.56
C THR A 19 -7.64 3.46 12.46
N PHE A 20 -8.52 3.12 13.41
CA PHE A 20 -9.25 1.85 13.39
C PHE A 20 -10.21 1.76 12.20
N LEU A 21 -10.96 2.83 11.92
CA LEU A 21 -11.88 2.88 10.78
C LEU A 21 -11.14 2.71 9.45
N LEU A 22 -10.03 3.44 9.27
CA LEU A 22 -9.22 3.34 8.07
C LEU A 22 -8.63 1.92 7.90
N GLY A 23 -8.15 1.31 8.99
CA GLY A 23 -7.70 -0.07 9.00
C GLY A 23 -8.81 -1.07 8.63
N ALA A 24 -10.00 -0.92 9.22
CA ALA A 24 -11.16 -1.78 8.94
C ALA A 24 -11.62 -1.66 7.47
N VAL A 25 -11.69 -0.43 6.94
CA VAL A 25 -12.02 -0.18 5.53
C VAL A 25 -10.98 -0.82 4.62
N PHE A 26 -9.69 -0.66 4.92
CA PHE A 26 -8.62 -1.30 4.15
C PHE A 26 -8.75 -2.83 4.16
N ILE A 27 -8.95 -3.45 5.32
CA ILE A 27 -9.09 -4.92 5.45
C ILE A 27 -10.29 -5.42 4.66
N ALA A 28 -11.43 -4.73 4.76
CA ALA A 28 -12.66 -5.10 4.04
C ALA A 28 -12.46 -5.00 2.52
N LEU A 29 -11.85 -3.92 2.04
CA LEU A 29 -11.57 -3.73 0.61
C LEU A 29 -10.51 -4.70 0.10
N SER A 30 -9.46 -4.96 0.87
CA SER A 30 -8.36 -5.86 0.51
C SER A 30 -8.84 -7.31 0.42
N SER A 31 -9.60 -7.78 1.41
CA SER A 31 -10.21 -9.12 1.38
C SER A 31 -11.22 -9.25 0.24
N SER A 32 -12.09 -8.26 0.05
CA SER A 32 -13.06 -8.24 -1.05
C SER A 32 -12.36 -8.29 -2.41
N ARG A 33 -11.26 -7.55 -2.59
CA ARG A 33 -10.48 -7.54 -3.85
C ARG A 33 -9.98 -8.94 -4.19
N ILE A 34 -9.35 -9.63 -3.24
CA ILE A 34 -8.77 -10.96 -3.47
C ILE A 34 -9.85 -11.97 -3.87
N LEU A 35 -10.98 -11.94 -3.15
CA LEU A 35 -12.13 -12.81 -3.46
C LEU A 35 -12.74 -12.47 -4.82
N LEU A 36 -12.92 -11.19 -5.14
CA LEU A 36 -13.47 -10.76 -6.42
C LEU A 36 -12.56 -11.13 -7.60
N VAL A 37 -11.24 -11.02 -7.46
CA VAL A 37 -10.32 -11.53 -8.48
C VAL A 37 -10.56 -13.02 -8.69
N LYS A 38 -10.65 -13.82 -7.62
CA LYS A 38 -10.92 -15.26 -7.74
C LYS A 38 -12.27 -15.57 -8.37
N TYR A 39 -13.35 -14.91 -7.95
CA TYR A 39 -14.70 -15.14 -8.47
C TYR A 39 -14.93 -14.58 -9.87
N SER A 40 -14.12 -13.61 -10.29
CA SER A 40 -14.18 -13.08 -11.65
C SER A 40 -13.55 -14.00 -12.69
N ALA A 41 -12.74 -14.99 -12.27
CA ALA A 41 -12.14 -15.97 -13.15
C ALA A 41 -13.16 -17.01 -13.62
N SER A 42 -12.94 -17.55 -14.81
CA SER A 42 -13.69 -18.64 -15.42
C SER A 42 -13.37 -19.99 -14.75
N GLU A 43 -14.06 -21.06 -15.15
CA GLU A 43 -13.90 -22.41 -14.57
C GLU A 43 -12.45 -22.94 -14.67
N GLU A 44 -11.70 -22.51 -15.69
CA GLU A 44 -10.29 -22.85 -15.86
C GLU A 44 -9.31 -22.01 -14.99
N ASN A 45 -9.81 -21.16 -14.08
CA ASN A 45 -9.02 -20.15 -13.34
C ASN A 45 -8.27 -19.14 -14.24
N LYS A 46 -8.77 -18.94 -15.46
CA LYS A 46 -8.33 -17.89 -16.39
C LYS A 46 -9.38 -16.80 -16.48
N TYR A 47 -8.99 -15.63 -16.98
CA TYR A 47 -9.91 -14.50 -17.14
C TYR A 47 -10.36 -14.40 -18.59
N ASP A 48 -11.67 -14.37 -18.80
CA ASP A 48 -12.28 -14.18 -20.13
C ASP A 48 -12.16 -12.72 -20.61
N TYR A 49 -11.84 -11.82 -19.68
CA TYR A 49 -11.50 -10.43 -19.93
C TYR A 49 -9.99 -10.18 -19.75
N LEU A 50 -9.52 -9.05 -20.26
CA LEU A 50 -8.14 -8.61 -20.09
C LEU A 50 -7.94 -7.97 -18.71
N PRO A 51 -7.11 -8.53 -17.80
CA PRO A 51 -6.89 -7.96 -16.46
C PRO A 51 -6.40 -6.50 -16.47
N THR A 52 -5.66 -6.13 -17.50
CA THR A 52 -5.17 -4.78 -17.76
C THR A 52 -6.29 -3.75 -17.92
N THR A 53 -7.47 -4.13 -18.45
CA THR A 53 -8.63 -3.23 -18.57
C THR A 53 -9.22 -2.85 -17.21
N VAL A 54 -9.33 -3.81 -16.28
CA VAL A 54 -9.73 -3.57 -14.89
C VAL A 54 -8.75 -2.60 -14.22
N ASN A 55 -7.45 -2.81 -14.44
CA ASN A 55 -6.42 -1.92 -13.91
C ASN A 55 -6.51 -0.50 -14.50
N VAL A 56 -6.66 -0.34 -15.83
CA VAL A 56 -6.91 0.99 -16.44
C VAL A 56 -8.12 1.67 -15.82
N CYS A 57 -9.25 0.96 -15.71
CA CYS A 57 -10.49 1.54 -15.18
C CYS A 57 -10.36 1.93 -13.71
N SER A 58 -9.72 1.10 -12.89
CA SER A 58 -9.51 1.42 -11.46
C SER A 58 -8.57 2.61 -11.28
N GLU A 59 -7.49 2.74 -12.07
CA GLU A 59 -6.64 3.93 -12.07
C GLU A 59 -7.42 5.17 -12.53
N LEU A 60 -8.29 5.04 -13.53
CA LEU A 60 -9.16 6.13 -13.99
C LEU A 60 -10.13 6.59 -12.90
N VAL A 61 -10.80 5.67 -12.21
CA VAL A 61 -11.70 6.00 -11.09
C VAL A 61 -10.95 6.75 -9.99
N LYS A 62 -9.75 6.28 -9.62
CA LYS A 62 -8.91 6.96 -8.62
C LYS A 62 -8.47 8.35 -9.07
N LEU A 63 -8.06 8.49 -10.33
CA LEU A 63 -7.65 9.78 -10.89
C LEU A 63 -8.82 10.78 -10.89
N VAL A 64 -10.00 10.36 -11.37
CA VAL A 64 -11.21 11.20 -11.39
C VAL A 64 -11.57 11.63 -9.97
N PHE A 65 -11.57 10.71 -9.00
CA PHE A 65 -11.83 11.02 -7.61
C PHE A 65 -10.83 12.05 -7.06
N CYS A 66 -9.53 11.84 -7.25
CA CYS A 66 -8.50 12.77 -6.81
C CYS A 66 -8.64 14.15 -7.45
N VAL A 67 -8.86 14.23 -8.76
CA VAL A 67 -9.01 15.51 -9.47
C VAL A 67 -10.26 16.26 -9.00
N LEU A 68 -11.39 15.57 -8.83
CA LEU A 68 -12.63 16.18 -8.34
C LEU A 68 -12.46 16.72 -6.92
N VAL A 69 -11.85 15.95 -6.01
CA VAL A 69 -11.62 16.39 -4.64
C VAL A 69 -10.62 17.54 -4.60
N SER A 70 -9.51 17.47 -5.35
CA SER A 70 -8.56 18.57 -5.48
C SER A 70 -9.22 19.84 -6.00
N PHE A 71 -10.08 19.74 -7.02
CA PHE A 71 -10.82 20.87 -7.55
C PHE A 71 -11.77 21.49 -6.51
N CYS A 72 -12.48 20.66 -5.75
CA CYS A 72 -13.35 21.12 -4.66
C CYS A 72 -12.57 21.83 -3.54
N ILE A 73 -11.39 21.32 -3.18
CA ILE A 73 -10.52 21.94 -2.18
C ILE A 73 -10.02 23.30 -2.67
N ILE A 74 -9.52 23.37 -3.90
CA ILE A 74 -9.01 24.63 -4.50
C ILE A 74 -10.13 25.67 -4.62
N LYS A 75 -11.34 25.27 -5.02
CA LYS A 75 -12.49 26.17 -5.14
C LYS A 75 -12.90 26.74 -3.78
N LYS A 76 -12.79 25.95 -2.70
CA LYS A 76 -13.14 26.39 -1.34
C LYS A 76 -12.12 27.39 -0.77
N ASP A 77 -10.86 27.31 -1.19
CA ASP A 77 -9.76 28.10 -0.63
C ASP A 77 -9.61 29.51 -1.26
N HIS A 78 -10.44 29.87 -2.25
CA HIS A 78 -10.47 31.18 -2.95
C HIS A 78 -9.12 31.81 -3.36
N GLN A 79 -8.02 31.05 -3.33
CA GLN A 79 -6.69 31.56 -3.59
C GLN A 79 -6.26 31.14 -4.99
N SER A 80 -6.50 32.06 -5.93
CA SER A 80 -5.95 32.07 -7.29
C SER A 80 -4.43 31.86 -7.25
N ARG A 81 -3.98 30.62 -7.46
CA ARG A 81 -2.57 30.34 -7.76
C ARG A 81 -2.35 30.54 -9.26
N ASN A 82 -1.60 31.59 -9.58
CA ASN A 82 -1.07 31.82 -10.91
C ASN A 82 -0.36 30.56 -11.43
N PHE A 83 -0.78 30.08 -12.60
CA PHE A 83 -0.11 29.03 -13.35
C PHE A 83 1.30 29.52 -13.72
N LYS A 84 2.30 29.19 -12.92
CA LYS A 84 3.69 29.44 -13.27
C LYS A 84 4.10 28.47 -14.37
N TYR A 85 4.88 28.97 -15.34
CA TYR A 85 5.46 28.16 -16.39
C TYR A 85 6.19 26.95 -15.81
N ALA A 86 5.87 25.77 -16.33
CA ALA A 86 6.43 24.50 -15.90
C ALA A 86 7.96 24.55 -15.98
N SER A 87 8.62 24.69 -14.82
CA SER A 87 10.08 24.68 -14.76
C SER A 87 10.59 23.26 -14.99
N TRP A 88 11.79 23.09 -15.56
CA TRP A 88 12.44 21.77 -15.71
C TRP A 88 12.51 20.98 -14.39
N LYS A 89 12.63 21.70 -13.27
CA LYS A 89 12.59 21.14 -11.92
C LYS A 89 11.22 20.57 -11.54
N GLU A 90 10.14 21.20 -11.97
CA GLU A 90 8.76 20.73 -11.76
C GLU A 90 8.46 19.49 -12.60
N PHE A 91 8.91 19.47 -13.86
CA PHE A 91 8.82 18.28 -14.71
C PHE A 91 9.61 17.10 -14.14
N SER A 92 10.86 17.32 -13.68
CA SER A 92 11.64 16.27 -13.02
C SER A 92 10.95 15.74 -11.77
N ASN A 93 10.35 16.61 -10.96
CA ASN A 93 9.57 16.20 -9.79
C ASN A 93 8.30 15.43 -10.16
N PHE A 94 7.65 15.77 -11.27
CA PHE A 94 6.53 15.02 -11.81
C PHE A 94 6.96 13.63 -12.27
N MET A 95 8.07 13.52 -13.00
CA MET A 95 8.59 12.23 -13.50
C MET A 95 8.99 11.26 -12.39
N LYS A 96 9.34 11.72 -11.18
CA LYS A 96 9.61 10.84 -10.03
C LYS A 96 8.41 9.97 -9.65
N TRP A 97 7.18 10.45 -9.87
CA TRP A 97 5.95 9.68 -9.63
C TRP A 97 5.78 8.48 -10.58
N SER A 98 6.51 8.47 -11.70
CA SER A 98 6.48 7.37 -12.64
C SER A 98 7.07 6.07 -12.07
N ILE A 99 8.05 6.15 -11.17
CA ILE A 99 8.69 4.96 -10.58
C ILE A 99 7.72 4.16 -9.70
N PRO A 100 7.08 4.74 -8.67
CA PRO A 100 6.11 4.01 -7.86
C PRO A 100 4.88 3.60 -8.68
N ALA A 101 4.44 4.43 -9.64
CA ALA A 101 3.32 4.08 -10.52
C ALA A 101 3.62 2.83 -11.37
N PHE A 102 4.83 2.70 -11.91
CA PHE A 102 5.26 1.51 -12.66
C PHE A 102 5.28 0.26 -11.78
N LEU A 103 5.77 0.37 -10.54
CA LEU A 103 5.80 -0.75 -9.60
C LEU A 103 4.38 -1.17 -9.19
N TYR A 104 3.48 -0.24 -8.89
CA TYR A 104 2.07 -0.56 -8.63
C TYR A 104 1.36 -1.14 -9.85
N PHE A 105 1.69 -0.68 -11.05
CA PHE A 105 1.19 -1.28 -12.29
C PHE A 105 1.57 -2.76 -12.37
N LEU A 106 2.85 -3.09 -12.15
CA LEU A 106 3.32 -4.47 -12.17
C LEU A 106 2.67 -5.30 -11.06
N ASP A 107 2.61 -4.78 -9.83
CA ASP A 107 1.98 -5.46 -8.70
C ASP A 107 0.49 -5.78 -8.98
N ASN A 108 -0.26 -4.78 -9.43
CA ASN A 108 -1.67 -4.92 -9.79
C ASN A 108 -1.90 -5.87 -10.96
N LEU A 109 -0.90 -6.09 -11.83
CA LEU A 109 -1.00 -7.04 -12.93
C LEU A 109 -0.63 -8.46 -12.49
N ILE A 110 0.48 -8.61 -11.74
CA ILE A 110 1.00 -9.91 -11.30
C ILE A 110 -0.02 -10.64 -10.41
N VAL A 111 -0.80 -9.93 -9.59
CA VAL A 111 -1.81 -10.55 -8.71
C VAL A 111 -2.83 -11.40 -9.48
N PHE A 112 -3.24 -10.98 -10.68
CA PHE A 112 -4.17 -11.76 -11.50
C PHE A 112 -3.53 -13.07 -11.95
N TYR A 113 -2.28 -13.01 -12.41
CA TYR A 113 -1.53 -14.21 -12.81
C TYR A 113 -1.27 -15.14 -11.61
N VAL A 114 -0.92 -14.60 -10.44
CA VAL A 114 -0.74 -15.38 -9.22
C VAL A 114 -2.02 -16.15 -8.88
N LEU A 115 -3.18 -15.49 -8.90
CA LEU A 115 -4.47 -16.12 -8.56
C LEU A 115 -5.02 -17.05 -9.65
N SER A 116 -4.45 -17.02 -10.86
CA SER A 116 -4.67 -18.06 -11.87
C SER A 116 -3.91 -19.36 -11.59
N TYR A 117 -2.77 -19.30 -10.89
CA TYR A 117 -1.96 -20.47 -10.57
C TYR A 117 -2.13 -20.97 -9.13
N LEU A 118 -2.42 -20.07 -8.19
CA LEU A 118 -2.52 -20.36 -6.77
C LEU A 118 -3.95 -20.11 -6.26
N GLN A 119 -4.37 -20.90 -5.29
CA GLN A 119 -5.59 -20.60 -4.54
C GLN A 119 -5.40 -19.35 -3.66
N PRO A 120 -6.48 -18.61 -3.34
CA PRO A 120 -6.39 -17.36 -2.56
C PRO A 120 -5.61 -17.49 -1.26
N ALA A 121 -5.90 -18.52 -0.44
CA ALA A 121 -5.17 -18.78 0.81
C ALA A 121 -3.66 -18.93 0.62
N MET A 122 -3.23 -19.67 -0.41
CA MET A 122 -1.82 -19.85 -0.73
C MET A 122 -1.20 -18.53 -1.15
N ALA A 123 -1.84 -17.79 -2.05
CA ALA A 123 -1.35 -16.49 -2.50
C ALA A 123 -1.15 -15.50 -1.34
N VAL A 124 -2.12 -15.38 -0.42
CA VAL A 124 -1.98 -14.44 0.72
C VAL A 124 -0.92 -14.88 1.73
N ILE A 125 -0.74 -16.18 1.95
CA ILE A 125 0.28 -16.65 2.91
C ILE A 125 1.68 -16.50 2.33
N PHE A 126 1.88 -16.84 1.05
CA PHE A 126 3.13 -16.52 0.38
C PHE A 126 3.37 -14.99 0.27
N SER A 127 2.32 -14.17 0.26
CA SER A 127 2.48 -12.70 0.28
C SER A 127 3.12 -12.18 1.57
N ASN A 128 3.13 -12.96 2.67
CA ASN A 128 3.78 -12.57 3.93
C ASN A 128 5.31 -12.46 3.81
N PHE A 129 5.92 -13.02 2.75
CA PHE A 129 7.31 -12.72 2.40
C PHE A 129 7.55 -11.21 2.17
N SER A 130 6.50 -10.43 1.89
CA SER A 130 6.55 -8.97 1.84
C SER A 130 7.12 -8.33 3.11
N ILE A 131 6.92 -8.94 4.30
CA ILE A 131 7.48 -8.44 5.57
C ILE A 131 9.00 -8.51 5.56
N ILE A 132 9.54 -9.68 5.19
CA ILE A 132 10.98 -9.91 5.13
C ILE A 132 11.61 -8.98 4.07
N THR A 133 11.00 -8.89 2.89
CA THR A 133 11.49 -8.02 1.83
C THR A 133 11.42 -6.53 2.21
N THR A 134 10.34 -6.10 2.87
CA THR A 134 10.19 -4.73 3.39
C THR A 134 11.28 -4.43 4.42
N ALA A 135 11.52 -5.32 5.39
CA ALA A 135 12.56 -5.13 6.40
C ALA A 135 13.98 -5.06 5.79
N LEU A 136 14.28 -5.91 4.80
CA LEU A 136 15.54 -5.87 4.06
C LEU A 136 15.69 -4.58 3.26
N LEU A 137 14.65 -4.16 2.54
CA LEU A 137 14.66 -2.94 1.75
C LEU A 137 14.74 -1.68 2.62
N PHE A 138 14.01 -1.60 3.74
CA PHE A 138 14.16 -0.50 4.70
C PHE A 138 15.59 -0.44 5.22
N ARG A 139 16.23 -1.58 5.52
CA ARG A 139 17.63 -1.58 5.96
C ARG A 139 18.57 -1.10 4.85
N ILE A 140 18.35 -1.49 3.59
CA ILE A 140 19.18 -1.03 2.46
C ILE A 140 18.99 0.48 2.23
N VAL A 141 17.75 0.94 2.21
CA VAL A 141 17.37 2.35 1.95
C VAL A 141 17.77 3.27 3.10
N LEU A 142 17.65 2.84 4.36
CA LEU A 142 18.10 3.63 5.52
C LEU A 142 19.63 3.60 5.69
N LYS A 143 20.30 2.50 5.34
CA LYS A 143 21.77 2.40 5.45
C LYS A 143 22.50 3.31 4.45
N SER A 144 21.86 3.70 3.34
CA SER A 144 22.40 4.72 2.42
C SER A 144 22.43 6.14 3.01
N GLU A 145 21.73 6.40 4.12
CA GLU A 145 21.67 7.72 4.75
C GLU A 145 22.55 7.83 6.01
N CYS A 146 23.23 6.76 6.45
CA CYS A 146 24.25 6.88 7.50
C CYS A 146 25.56 7.42 6.91
N PRO A 147 25.96 8.67 7.22
CA PRO A 147 27.29 9.14 6.88
C PRO A 147 28.27 8.32 7.70
N ARG A 148 29.25 7.75 7.02
CA ARG A 148 30.40 7.05 7.60
C ARG A 148 31.11 7.98 8.60
N LYS A 149 30.72 7.90 9.87
CA LYS A 149 31.46 8.41 11.02
C LYS A 149 31.33 7.42 12.18
N ASP A 150 32.35 6.57 12.23
CA ASP A 150 33.06 5.96 13.34
C ASP A 150 32.30 5.54 14.62
N ASN A 151 32.50 4.26 14.94
CA ASN A 151 32.16 3.56 16.19
C ASN A 151 30.69 3.22 16.47
N CYS A 152 29.90 2.93 15.44
CA CYS A 152 28.81 1.99 15.64
C CYS A 152 29.41 0.58 15.62
N THR A 153 29.58 -0.02 16.80
CA THR A 153 29.89 -1.44 16.94
C THR A 153 28.84 -2.22 16.17
N THR A 154 29.21 -2.61 14.95
CA THR A 154 28.44 -3.45 14.07
C THR A 154 28.20 -4.75 14.82
N LYS A 155 27.05 -4.86 15.49
CA LYS A 155 26.40 -6.16 15.65
C LYS A 155 26.00 -6.59 14.24
N GLU A 156 26.99 -7.14 13.56
CA GLU A 156 26.86 -7.89 12.34
C GLU A 156 25.79 -8.95 12.57
N TRP A 157 24.58 -8.67 12.11
CA TRP A 157 23.71 -9.75 11.65
C TRP A 157 24.33 -10.27 10.35
N THR A 158 25.47 -10.94 10.46
CA THR A 158 25.93 -11.88 9.47
C THR A 158 24.87 -12.98 9.46
N PHE A 159 24.06 -13.00 8.41
CA PHE A 159 23.39 -14.24 8.04
C PHE A 159 24.52 -15.24 7.79
N THR A 160 24.81 -16.07 8.79
CA THR A 160 25.87 -17.07 8.73
C THR A 160 25.61 -17.93 7.49
N GLU A 161 26.62 -18.25 6.70
CA GLU A 161 26.48 -19.04 5.46
C GLU A 161 25.72 -20.36 5.70
N ALA A 162 25.81 -20.91 6.91
CA ALA A 162 25.04 -22.06 7.38
C ALA A 162 23.50 -21.87 7.34
N LYS A 163 22.99 -20.66 7.60
CA LYS A 163 21.55 -20.33 7.53
C LYS A 163 21.07 -20.20 6.08
N TRP A 164 21.89 -19.62 5.19
CA TRP A 164 21.57 -19.57 3.76
C TRP A 164 21.53 -20.97 3.15
N ASN A 165 22.50 -21.83 3.47
CA ASN A 165 22.52 -23.21 3.00
C ASN A 165 21.31 -24.02 3.47
N THR A 166 20.80 -23.77 4.68
CA THR A 166 19.58 -24.44 5.18
C THR A 166 18.33 -23.92 4.47
N THR A 167 18.23 -22.60 4.27
CA THR A 167 17.11 -21.97 3.55
C THR A 167 17.10 -22.36 2.07
N ALA A 168 18.26 -22.36 1.42
CA ALA A 168 18.44 -22.82 0.04
C ALA A 168 18.11 -24.32 -0.12
N ARG A 169 18.39 -25.15 0.90
CA ARG A 169 18.01 -26.57 0.91
C ARG A 169 16.50 -26.75 1.04
N VAL A 170 15.82 -25.91 1.84
CA VAL A 170 14.34 -25.85 1.89
C VAL A 170 13.79 -25.43 0.51
N PHE A 171 14.31 -24.35 -0.09
CA PHE A 171 13.91 -23.93 -1.44
C PHE A 171 14.18 -24.98 -2.53
N SER A 172 15.24 -25.79 -2.40
CA SER A 172 15.55 -26.87 -3.36
C SER A 172 14.58 -28.05 -3.31
N HIS A 173 13.87 -28.24 -2.19
CA HIS A 173 12.84 -29.28 -2.05
C HIS A 173 11.44 -28.79 -2.43
N LEU A 174 11.21 -27.47 -2.52
CA LEU A 174 9.98 -26.93 -3.08
C LEU A 174 9.99 -27.09 -4.61
N ARG A 175 9.03 -27.85 -5.14
CA ARG A 175 8.67 -27.77 -6.57
C ARG A 175 8.00 -26.42 -6.83
N LEU A 176 8.80 -25.36 -6.96
CA LEU A 176 8.32 -24.01 -7.18
C LEU A 176 7.69 -23.91 -8.58
N GLY A 177 6.36 -24.01 -8.62
CA GLY A 177 5.59 -23.68 -9.82
C GLY A 177 5.66 -22.18 -10.14
N LEU A 178 5.27 -21.81 -11.36
CA LEU A 178 5.29 -20.42 -11.85
C LEU A 178 4.58 -19.44 -10.90
N GLY A 179 3.44 -19.83 -10.32
CA GLY A 179 2.71 -19.01 -9.34
C GLY A 179 3.53 -18.66 -8.08
N HIS A 180 4.37 -19.58 -7.60
CA HIS A 180 5.23 -19.35 -6.43
C HIS A 180 6.37 -18.37 -6.75
N VAL A 181 6.92 -18.43 -7.96
CA VAL A 181 7.94 -17.47 -8.40
C VAL A 181 7.32 -16.08 -8.57
N LEU A 182 6.13 -16.01 -9.18
CA LEU A 182 5.41 -14.75 -9.39
C LEU A 182 5.07 -14.04 -8.09
N ILE A 183 4.58 -14.76 -7.06
CA ILE A 183 4.24 -14.14 -5.77
C ILE A 183 5.48 -13.63 -5.02
N VAL A 184 6.62 -14.32 -5.12
CA VAL A 184 7.88 -13.83 -4.53
C VAL A 184 8.33 -12.54 -5.23
N VAL A 185 8.32 -12.52 -6.56
CA VAL A 185 8.63 -11.30 -7.34
C VAL A 185 7.67 -10.17 -6.99
N GLN A 186 6.37 -10.47 -6.89
CA GLN A 186 5.34 -9.52 -6.49
C GLN A 186 5.64 -8.91 -5.12
N CYS A 187 6.06 -9.70 -4.14
CA CYS A 187 6.41 -9.21 -2.81
C CYS A 187 7.52 -8.15 -2.86
N PHE A 188 8.57 -8.36 -3.67
CA PHE A 188 9.63 -7.35 -3.82
C PHE A 188 9.12 -6.07 -4.48
N ILE A 189 8.31 -6.20 -5.53
CA ILE A 189 7.74 -5.07 -6.26
C ILE A 189 6.81 -4.27 -5.35
N SER A 190 5.88 -4.93 -4.64
CA SER A 190 4.95 -4.29 -3.70
C SER A 190 5.68 -3.57 -2.57
N SER A 191 6.68 -4.22 -1.94
CA SER A 191 7.45 -3.61 -0.86
C SER A 191 8.20 -2.36 -1.35
N MET A 192 8.80 -2.42 -2.54
CA MET A 192 9.51 -1.29 -3.14
C MET A 192 8.57 -0.15 -3.53
N ALA A 193 7.39 -0.47 -4.07
CA ALA A 193 6.36 0.51 -4.42
C ALA A 193 5.89 1.29 -3.18
N ASN A 194 5.60 0.58 -2.09
CA ASN A 194 5.12 1.19 -0.86
C ASN A 194 6.19 2.07 -0.20
N ILE A 195 7.43 1.59 -0.10
CA ILE A 195 8.54 2.36 0.49
C ILE A 195 8.81 3.64 -0.33
N TYR A 196 8.86 3.53 -1.66
CA TYR A 196 9.09 4.69 -2.52
C TYR A 196 7.92 5.67 -2.48
N ASN A 197 6.67 5.16 -2.48
CA ASN A 197 5.48 6.00 -2.42
C ASN A 197 5.38 6.73 -1.07
N GLU A 198 5.64 6.04 0.04
CA GLU A 198 5.73 6.67 1.36
C GLU A 198 6.79 7.77 1.37
N LYS A 199 7.98 7.49 0.81
CA LYS A 199 9.08 8.46 0.70
C LYS A 199 8.64 9.71 -0.05
N ILE A 200 8.08 9.58 -1.26
CA ILE A 200 7.69 10.75 -2.08
C ILE A 200 6.45 11.49 -1.52
N LEU A 201 5.53 10.81 -0.84
CA LEU A 201 4.36 11.43 -0.18
C LEU A 201 4.77 12.28 1.04
N LYS A 202 5.83 11.88 1.75
CA LYS A 202 6.27 12.50 3.01
C LYS A 202 7.52 13.38 2.87
N GLU A 203 8.32 13.21 1.83
CA GLU A 203 9.57 13.95 1.64
C GLU A 203 9.53 14.92 0.45
N GLY A 204 10.04 16.14 0.67
CA GLY A 204 10.27 17.17 -0.36
C GLY A 204 9.35 18.39 -0.28
N ASN A 205 9.51 19.33 -1.22
CA ASN A 205 8.71 20.56 -1.33
C ASN A 205 7.19 20.30 -1.57
N GLN A 206 6.79 19.04 -1.66
CA GLN A 206 5.42 18.57 -1.87
C GLN A 206 4.59 18.53 -0.58
N LEU A 207 5.17 18.77 0.60
CA LEU A 207 4.43 18.91 1.87
C LEU A 207 3.28 19.94 1.80
N THR A 208 3.40 20.95 0.93
CA THR A 208 2.37 21.98 0.70
C THR A 208 1.33 21.61 -0.35
N GLU A 209 1.48 20.47 -1.04
CA GLU A 209 0.51 19.97 -2.01
C GLU A 209 -0.42 18.97 -1.34
N SER A 210 -1.73 19.10 -1.58
CA SER A 210 -2.70 18.12 -1.07
C SER A 210 -2.39 16.70 -1.53
N ILE A 211 -2.69 15.72 -0.69
CA ILE A 211 -2.58 14.28 -0.99
C ILE A 211 -3.26 13.91 -2.32
N PHE A 212 -4.37 14.55 -2.64
CA PHE A 212 -5.12 14.28 -3.88
C PHE A 212 -4.38 14.75 -5.13
N ILE A 213 -3.65 15.88 -5.08
CA ILE A 213 -2.80 16.34 -6.18
C ILE A 213 -1.62 15.37 -6.35
N GLN A 214 -0.97 14.99 -5.25
CA GLN A 214 0.14 14.03 -5.26
C GLN A 214 -0.30 12.69 -5.90
N ASN A 215 -1.41 12.13 -5.45
CA ASN A 215 -1.98 10.89 -5.98
C ASN A 215 -2.48 11.03 -7.43
N SER A 216 -2.97 12.19 -7.86
CA SER A 216 -3.35 12.40 -9.26
C SER A 216 -2.16 12.22 -10.22
N LYS A 217 -0.95 12.66 -9.81
CA LYS A 217 0.30 12.45 -10.57
C LYS A 217 0.64 10.97 -10.66
N LEU A 218 0.53 10.24 -9.54
CA LEU A 218 0.74 8.80 -9.47
C LEU A 218 -0.21 8.04 -10.40
N TYR A 219 -1.52 8.29 -10.30
CA TYR A 219 -2.54 7.57 -11.06
C TYR A 219 -2.51 7.92 -12.56
N PHE A 220 -2.11 9.14 -12.93
CA PHE A 220 -1.84 9.48 -14.32
C PHE A 220 -0.82 8.53 -14.96
N PHE A 221 0.33 8.31 -14.30
CA PHE A 221 1.31 7.33 -14.78
C PHE A 221 0.79 5.90 -14.72
N GLY A 222 -0.05 5.56 -13.75
CA GLY A 222 -0.74 4.26 -13.68
C GLY A 222 -1.61 3.98 -14.91
N ILE A 223 -2.42 4.95 -15.33
CA ILE A 223 -3.21 4.87 -16.58
C ILE A 223 -2.28 4.75 -17.79
N LEU A 224 -1.20 5.54 -17.83
CA LEU A 224 -0.23 5.51 -18.92
C LEU A 224 0.38 4.11 -19.10
N PHE A 225 0.89 3.48 -18.04
CA PHE A 225 1.52 2.17 -18.15
C PHE A 225 0.54 1.04 -18.49
N ASN A 226 -0.65 1.04 -17.87
CA ASN A 226 -1.68 0.06 -18.22
C ASN A 226 -2.19 0.27 -19.67
N GLY A 227 -2.39 1.52 -20.09
CA GLY A 227 -2.79 1.87 -21.45
C GLY A 227 -1.73 1.49 -22.50
N LEU A 228 -0.45 1.72 -22.19
CA LEU A 228 0.67 1.27 -23.03
C LEU A 228 0.67 -0.26 -23.18
N THR A 229 0.40 -0.99 -22.10
CA THR A 229 0.31 -2.47 -22.15
C THR A 229 -0.83 -2.94 -23.06
N LEU A 230 -1.98 -2.25 -23.04
CA LEU A 230 -3.09 -2.53 -23.96
C LEU A 230 -2.75 -2.16 -25.41
N GLY A 231 -2.05 -1.05 -25.65
CA GLY A 231 -1.75 -0.55 -26.99
C GLY A 231 -0.58 -1.25 -27.69
N LEU A 232 0.46 -1.64 -26.93
CA LEU A 232 1.69 -2.23 -27.48
C LEU A 232 1.57 -3.74 -27.73
N GLN A 233 0.77 -4.45 -26.93
CA GLN A 233 0.55 -5.88 -27.13
C GLN A 233 -0.45 -6.12 -28.26
N ARG A 234 0.02 -6.65 -29.39
CA ARG A 234 -0.82 -6.92 -30.58
C ARG A 234 -2.06 -7.74 -30.25
N SER A 235 -1.91 -8.81 -29.45
CA SER A 235 -3.04 -9.65 -29.02
C SER A 235 -4.14 -8.86 -28.33
N ASN A 236 -3.79 -7.97 -27.38
CA ASN A 236 -4.77 -7.17 -26.64
C ASN A 236 -5.44 -6.15 -27.57
N ARG A 237 -4.65 -5.51 -28.44
CA ARG A 237 -5.15 -4.53 -29.40
C ARG A 237 -6.13 -5.14 -30.38
N ASP A 238 -5.84 -6.33 -30.90
CA ASP A 238 -6.71 -7.02 -31.85
C ASP A 238 -8.01 -7.48 -31.17
N GLN A 239 -7.92 -7.97 -29.93
CA GLN A 239 -9.10 -8.31 -29.13
C GLN A 239 -9.97 -7.07 -28.85
N ILE A 240 -9.40 -5.96 -28.42
CA ILE A 240 -10.15 -4.72 -28.15
C ILE A 240 -10.79 -4.18 -29.43
N LYS A 241 -10.07 -4.23 -30.57
CA LYS A 241 -10.59 -3.74 -31.84
C LYS A 241 -11.75 -4.59 -32.37
N ASN A 242 -11.67 -5.91 -32.22
CA ASN A 242 -12.65 -6.83 -32.78
C ASN A 242 -13.84 -7.10 -31.84
N CYS A 243 -13.60 -7.15 -30.52
CA CYS A 243 -14.57 -7.58 -29.53
C CYS A 243 -15.00 -6.44 -28.56
N GLY A 244 -14.28 -5.32 -28.55
CA GLY A 244 -14.53 -4.18 -27.67
C GLY A 244 -13.70 -4.20 -26.38
N PHE A 245 -13.65 -3.05 -25.70
CA PHE A 245 -12.84 -2.86 -24.48
C PHE A 245 -13.32 -3.69 -23.28
N PHE A 246 -14.64 -3.84 -23.11
CA PHE A 246 -15.24 -4.56 -21.99
C PHE A 246 -15.65 -6.00 -22.34
N TYR A 247 -15.04 -6.60 -23.37
CA TYR A 247 -15.31 -7.97 -23.73
C TYR A 247 -14.94 -8.94 -22.60
N GLY A 248 -15.82 -9.91 -22.32
CA GLY A 248 -15.61 -10.94 -21.29
C GLY A 248 -15.78 -10.47 -19.85
N HIS A 249 -16.16 -9.21 -19.60
CA HIS A 249 -16.40 -8.73 -18.24
C HIS A 249 -17.70 -9.31 -17.66
N ASN A 250 -17.63 -9.73 -16.39
CA ASN A 250 -18.76 -10.19 -15.60
C ASN A 250 -19.05 -9.23 -14.44
N ALA A 251 -20.12 -9.47 -13.68
CA ALA A 251 -20.49 -8.59 -12.56
C ALA A 251 -19.37 -8.47 -11.51
N PHE A 252 -18.62 -9.56 -11.26
CA PHE A 252 -17.51 -9.56 -10.32
C PHE A 252 -16.34 -8.71 -10.82
N SER A 253 -16.00 -8.76 -12.11
CA SER A 253 -14.91 -7.94 -12.68
C SER A 253 -15.27 -6.46 -12.73
N VAL A 254 -16.55 -6.11 -12.88
CA VAL A 254 -17.02 -4.71 -12.75
C VAL A 254 -16.95 -4.24 -11.30
N ALA A 255 -17.41 -5.05 -10.34
CA ALA A 255 -17.27 -4.72 -8.91
C ALA A 255 -15.81 -4.57 -8.49
N LEU A 256 -14.93 -5.41 -9.05
CA LEU A 256 -13.49 -5.39 -8.81
C LEU A 256 -12.86 -4.04 -9.19
N ILE A 257 -13.31 -3.38 -10.27
CA ILE A 257 -12.81 -2.05 -10.67
C ILE A 257 -12.94 -1.05 -9.51
N PHE A 258 -14.13 -1.00 -8.89
CA PHE A 258 -14.41 -0.08 -7.79
C PHE A 258 -13.69 -0.47 -6.51
N VAL A 259 -13.71 -1.76 -6.14
CA VAL A 259 -13.03 -2.24 -4.94
C VAL A 259 -11.52 -2.00 -5.02
N THR A 260 -10.90 -2.27 -6.18
CA THR A 260 -9.48 -1.99 -6.42
C THR A 260 -9.17 -0.49 -6.35
N ALA A 261 -10.06 0.36 -6.90
CA ALA A 261 -9.91 1.81 -6.81
C ALA A 261 -9.94 2.30 -5.36
N PHE A 262 -10.98 1.93 -4.60
CA PHE A 262 -11.13 2.34 -3.19
C PHE A 262 -10.02 1.78 -2.30
N GLN A 263 -9.60 0.52 -2.53
CA GLN A 263 -8.47 -0.07 -1.82
C GLN A 263 -7.19 0.75 -2.06
N GLY A 264 -6.91 1.12 -3.31
CA GLY A 264 -5.76 1.94 -3.65
C GLY A 264 -5.78 3.34 -3.03
N LEU A 265 -6.96 3.98 -2.95
CA LEU A 265 -7.12 5.24 -2.23
C LEU A 265 -6.84 5.05 -0.73
N SER A 266 -7.40 4.01 -0.11
CA SER A 266 -7.16 3.69 1.30
C SER A 266 -5.67 3.48 1.60
N VAL A 267 -4.93 2.79 0.71
CA VAL A 267 -3.47 2.63 0.83
C VAL A 267 -2.77 3.98 0.84
N ALA A 268 -3.15 4.90 -0.06
CA ALA A 268 -2.52 6.21 -0.13
C ALA A 268 -2.74 7.02 1.16
N PHE A 269 -3.95 6.96 1.76
CA PHE A 269 -4.22 7.56 3.07
C PHE A 269 -3.37 6.93 4.19
N ILE A 270 -3.25 5.59 4.22
CA ILE A 270 -2.41 4.90 5.21
C ILE A 270 -0.95 5.33 5.07
N LEU A 271 -0.40 5.33 3.85
CA LEU A 271 1.01 5.70 3.64
C LEU A 271 1.29 7.17 3.96
N LYS A 272 0.33 8.08 3.75
CA LYS A 272 0.48 9.50 4.08
C LYS A 272 0.39 9.78 5.58
N PHE A 273 -0.67 9.29 6.24
CA PHE A 273 -1.04 9.70 7.60
C PHE A 273 -0.60 8.71 8.69
N LEU A 274 -0.31 7.46 8.33
CA LEU A 274 0.23 6.43 9.22
C LEU A 274 1.63 6.08 8.74
N ASP A 275 1.94 4.81 8.56
CA ASP A 275 3.19 4.33 8.00
C ASP A 275 2.99 3.03 7.19
N ASN A 276 4.00 2.66 6.40
CA ASN A 276 3.97 1.39 5.66
C ASN A 276 3.91 0.18 6.61
N MET A 277 4.38 0.31 7.85
CA MET A 277 4.31 -0.75 8.84
C MET A 277 2.87 -1.08 9.24
N PHE A 278 2.02 -0.07 9.42
CA PHE A 278 0.59 -0.23 9.65
C PHE A 278 -0.10 -0.90 8.46
N HIS A 279 0.24 -0.49 7.22
CA HIS A 279 -0.26 -1.15 6.01
C HIS A 279 0.07 -2.66 6.01
N VAL A 280 1.32 -3.02 6.32
CA VAL A 280 1.77 -4.42 6.41
C VAL A 280 1.03 -5.18 7.50
N LEU A 281 0.81 -4.57 8.67
CA LEU A 281 0.01 -5.15 9.76
C LEU A 281 -1.44 -5.46 9.34
N MET A 282 -2.11 -4.51 8.70
CA MET A 282 -3.48 -4.72 8.21
C MET A 282 -3.54 -5.80 7.12
N ALA A 283 -2.50 -5.91 6.29
CA ALA A 283 -2.39 -7.00 5.33
C ALA A 283 -2.32 -8.38 6.01
N GLN A 284 -1.66 -8.49 7.17
CA GLN A 284 -1.65 -9.75 7.93
C GLN A 284 -3.03 -10.16 8.44
N VAL A 285 -3.81 -9.19 8.92
CA VAL A 285 -5.20 -9.44 9.31
C VAL A 285 -6.01 -9.91 8.10
N THR A 286 -5.78 -9.32 6.92
CA THR A 286 -6.40 -9.75 5.67
C THR A 286 -6.01 -11.20 5.33
N THR A 287 -4.73 -11.58 5.51
CA THR A 287 -4.24 -12.95 5.30
C THR A 287 -5.00 -13.95 6.17
N VAL A 288 -5.21 -13.65 7.45
CA VAL A 288 -5.99 -14.50 8.36
C VAL A 288 -7.42 -14.67 7.83
N ILE A 289 -8.11 -13.56 7.51
CA ILE A 289 -9.49 -13.58 7.01
C ILE A 289 -9.60 -14.41 5.72
N ILE A 290 -8.74 -14.17 4.74
CA ILE A 290 -8.78 -14.89 3.45
C ILE A 290 -8.47 -16.37 3.64
N THR A 291 -7.56 -16.72 4.55
CA THR A 291 -7.27 -18.11 4.87
C THR A 291 -8.50 -18.78 5.48
N THR A 292 -9.14 -18.14 6.47
CA THR A 292 -10.38 -18.65 7.08
C THR A 292 -11.49 -18.82 6.05
N VAL A 293 -11.75 -17.80 5.22
CA VAL A 293 -12.76 -17.88 4.15
C VAL A 293 -12.42 -18.99 3.17
N SER A 294 -11.15 -19.18 2.82
CA SER A 294 -10.76 -20.24 1.88
C SER A 294 -10.93 -21.65 2.45
N VAL A 295 -10.71 -21.84 3.75
CA VAL A 295 -11.00 -23.12 4.42
C VAL A 295 -12.49 -23.42 4.38
N LEU A 296 -13.34 -22.41 4.61
CA LEU A 296 -14.79 -22.58 4.70
C LEU A 296 -15.49 -22.66 3.34
N VAL A 297 -15.00 -21.92 2.34
CA VAL A 297 -15.71 -21.71 1.05
C VAL A 297 -15.02 -22.39 -0.12
N PHE A 298 -13.68 -22.49 -0.10
CA PHE A 298 -12.91 -23.07 -1.21
C PHE A 298 -12.34 -24.46 -0.90
N ASP A 299 -12.85 -25.13 0.15
CA ASP A 299 -12.39 -26.43 0.64
C ASP A 299 -10.86 -26.53 0.79
N PHE A 300 -10.22 -25.40 1.10
CA PHE A 300 -8.78 -25.36 1.29
C PHE A 300 -8.42 -26.16 2.55
N ARG A 301 -7.57 -27.19 2.39
CA ARG A 301 -7.09 -28.03 3.49
C ARG A 301 -5.67 -27.62 3.88
N PRO A 302 -5.50 -26.66 4.81
CA PRO A 302 -4.18 -26.26 5.27
C PRO A 302 -3.50 -27.43 5.99
N SER A 303 -2.21 -27.64 5.75
CA SER A 303 -1.40 -28.51 6.60
C SER A 303 -1.24 -27.85 7.98
N LEU A 304 -1.12 -28.65 9.04
CA LEU A 304 -0.95 -28.13 10.41
C LEU A 304 0.30 -27.24 10.56
N GLU A 305 1.35 -27.50 9.78
CA GLU A 305 2.57 -26.69 9.71
C GLU A 305 2.30 -25.27 9.17
N PHE A 306 1.37 -25.15 8.21
CA PHE A 306 0.98 -23.90 7.57
C PHE A 306 0.12 -23.01 8.48
N PHE A 307 -0.64 -23.61 9.41
CA PHE A 307 -1.42 -22.87 10.42
C PHE A 307 -0.54 -22.21 11.49
N LEU A 308 0.69 -22.70 11.71
CA LEU A 308 1.66 -22.13 12.63
C LEU A 308 2.47 -20.96 12.03
N GLU A 309 2.46 -20.82 10.70
CA GLU A 309 3.12 -19.71 10.00
C GLU A 309 2.41 -18.37 10.21
N ALA A 310 1.07 -18.32 10.14
CA ALA A 310 0.32 -17.07 10.33
C ALA A 310 0.49 -16.46 11.74
N PRO A 311 0.41 -17.23 12.84
CA PRO A 311 0.74 -16.74 14.18
C PRO A 311 2.22 -16.39 14.36
N SER A 312 3.15 -17.12 13.74
CA SER A 312 4.59 -16.85 13.90
C SER A 312 5.03 -15.57 13.17
N VAL A 313 4.44 -15.28 12.01
CA VAL A 313 4.63 -14.02 11.29
C VAL A 313 4.06 -12.85 12.09
N LEU A 314 2.82 -12.95 12.60
CA LEU A 314 2.23 -11.96 13.50
C LEU A 314 3.07 -11.74 14.77
N LEU A 315 3.59 -12.82 15.36
CA LEU A 315 4.48 -12.79 16.51
C LEU A 315 5.81 -12.10 16.17
N SER A 316 6.37 -12.34 14.98
CA SER A 316 7.60 -11.68 14.53
C SER A 316 7.43 -10.17 14.38
N ILE A 317 6.28 -9.71 13.87
CA ILE A 317 5.96 -8.29 13.73
C ILE A 317 5.70 -7.65 15.09
N PHE A 318 4.98 -8.35 15.97
CA PHE A 318 4.77 -7.91 17.34
C PHE A 318 6.10 -7.77 18.09
N ILE A 319 6.99 -8.76 17.99
CA ILE A 319 8.33 -8.71 18.60
C ILE A 319 9.16 -7.59 17.99
N TYR A 320 9.13 -7.39 16.66
CA TYR A 320 9.83 -6.29 16.01
C TYR A 320 9.36 -4.92 16.53
N ASN A 321 8.04 -4.71 16.62
CA ASN A 321 7.46 -3.47 17.11
C ASN A 321 7.70 -3.26 18.61
N ALA A 322 7.57 -4.31 19.42
CA ALA A 322 7.85 -4.28 20.85
C ALA A 322 9.35 -4.04 21.14
N SER A 323 10.26 -4.57 20.31
CA SER A 323 11.70 -4.37 20.44
C SER A 323 12.13 -2.94 20.13
N LYS A 324 11.38 -2.22 19.29
CA LYS A 324 11.59 -0.80 19.01
C LYS A 324 11.24 0.10 20.22
N LEU A 325 10.44 -0.39 21.16
CA LEU A 325 10.02 0.31 22.38
C LEU A 325 10.95 0.11 23.59
N GLN A 326 11.93 -0.80 23.54
CA GLN A 326 12.82 -1.10 24.68
C GLN A 326 14.28 -0.63 24.52
N GLY A 327 14.55 0.32 23.62
CA GLY A 327 15.80 1.08 23.69
C GLY A 327 15.77 2.02 24.91
N PRO A 328 16.84 2.10 25.73
CA PRO A 328 16.84 2.95 26.91
C PRO A 328 16.67 4.40 26.47
N GLU A 329 15.59 5.03 26.94
CA GLU A 329 15.39 6.48 26.96
C GLU A 329 15.63 7.19 25.61
N TYR A 330 14.90 6.76 24.57
CA TYR A 330 14.63 7.64 23.45
C TYR A 330 13.54 8.63 23.90
N THR A 331 13.98 9.79 24.41
CA THR A 331 13.17 11.01 24.27
C THR A 331 12.63 11.05 22.84
N PRO A 332 11.38 11.49 22.58
CA PRO A 332 10.88 11.65 21.21
C PRO A 332 11.65 12.80 20.57
N ARG A 333 12.89 12.52 20.17
CA ARG A 333 13.78 13.41 19.47
C ARG A 333 13.35 13.30 18.02
N GLN A 334 12.27 14.03 17.70
CA GLN A 334 12.10 14.77 16.46
C GLN A 334 13.40 14.68 15.65
N GLU A 335 13.43 13.78 14.66
CA GLU A 335 14.66 13.40 13.95
C GLU A 335 15.21 14.62 13.23
N ARG A 336 16.10 15.32 13.94
CA ARG A 336 16.62 16.62 13.61
C ARG A 336 17.92 16.41 12.84
N ILE A 337 17.80 16.08 11.56
CA ILE A 337 18.98 15.83 10.70
C ILE A 337 19.52 17.21 10.28
N ARG A 338 20.76 17.51 10.69
CA ARG A 338 21.48 18.73 10.30
C ARG A 338 22.30 18.44 9.05
N ASP A 339 21.99 19.15 7.97
CA ASP A 339 22.81 19.13 6.76
C ASP A 339 24.12 19.93 6.97
N LEU A 340 25.12 19.78 6.09
CA LEU A 340 26.42 20.48 6.20
C LEU A 340 26.29 22.02 6.14
N SER A 341 25.10 22.56 5.85
CA SER A 341 24.78 23.98 5.88
C SER A 341 24.01 24.44 7.13
N GLY A 342 23.84 23.59 8.14
CA GLY A 342 23.21 23.95 9.42
C GLY A 342 21.67 24.01 9.42
N ASN A 343 21.00 23.65 8.33
CA ASN A 343 19.54 23.62 8.26
C ASN A 343 18.96 22.36 8.93
N LEU A 344 17.89 22.58 9.69
CA LEU A 344 17.20 21.60 10.52
C LEU A 344 16.12 20.88 9.71
N TRP A 345 16.27 19.60 9.43
CA TRP A 345 15.22 18.78 8.81
C TRP A 345 14.44 18.03 9.88
N GLU A 346 13.11 18.14 9.86
CA GLU A 346 12.20 17.33 10.68
C GLU A 346 11.42 16.37 9.77
N ARG A 347 11.43 15.07 10.11
CA ARG A 347 10.58 14.07 9.45
C ARG A 347 9.12 14.31 9.86
N SER A 348 8.37 15.05 9.03
CA SER A 348 6.95 15.32 9.26
C SER A 348 6.16 14.01 9.16
N SER A 349 5.66 13.53 10.30
CA SER A 349 4.52 12.61 10.32
C SER A 349 3.37 13.38 9.70
N GLY A 350 2.90 12.96 8.52
CA GLY A 350 2.05 13.75 7.61
C GLY A 350 1.11 14.70 8.35
N ASP A 351 1.26 16.01 8.09
CA ASP A 351 0.64 17.10 8.84
C ASP A 351 -0.78 16.74 9.28
N GLY A 352 -0.96 16.54 10.59
CA GLY A 352 -2.28 16.31 11.19
C GLY A 352 -3.25 17.44 10.84
N GLU A 353 -2.74 18.63 10.53
CA GLU A 353 -3.50 19.77 10.03
C GLU A 353 -4.16 19.50 8.66
N GLU A 354 -3.50 18.77 7.74
CA GLU A 354 -4.12 18.37 6.47
C GLU A 354 -5.28 17.41 6.73
N LEU A 355 -5.11 16.43 7.62
CA LEU A 355 -6.18 15.49 7.98
C LEU A 355 -7.34 16.19 8.71
N GLU A 356 -7.04 17.16 9.57
CA GLU A 356 -8.04 17.95 10.31
C GLU A 356 -8.83 18.86 9.35
N ARG A 357 -8.18 19.47 8.37
CA ARG A 357 -8.86 20.23 7.30
C ARG A 357 -9.79 19.35 6.45
N LEU A 358 -9.43 18.09 6.22
CA LEU A 358 -10.26 17.14 5.48
C LEU A 358 -11.43 16.57 6.29
N THR A 359 -11.33 16.53 7.63
CA THR A 359 -12.33 15.89 8.51
C THR A 359 -13.22 16.88 9.25
N LYS A 360 -12.89 18.17 9.31
CA LYS A 360 -13.76 19.20 9.91
C LYS A 360 -15.13 19.23 9.20
N PRO A 361 -16.24 19.05 9.95
CA PRO A 361 -17.57 19.26 9.39
C PRO A 361 -17.69 20.70 8.91
N LYS A 362 -18.46 20.94 7.83
CA LYS A 362 -18.85 22.29 7.43
C LYS A 362 -19.59 22.92 8.62
N SER A 363 -18.92 23.74 9.42
CA SER A 363 -19.62 24.75 10.18
C SER A 363 -20.20 25.71 9.15
N ASP A 364 -21.53 25.81 9.13
CA ASP A 364 -22.21 26.89 8.44
C ASP A 364 -21.65 28.20 9.04
N GLU A 365 -20.78 28.88 8.28
CA GLU A 365 -20.60 30.31 8.43
C GLU A 365 -21.88 30.95 7.89
N SER A 366 -22.92 30.93 8.71
CA SER A 366 -24.05 31.84 8.57
C SER A 366 -23.72 33.09 9.39
N ASP A 367 -23.29 34.13 8.68
CA ASP A 367 -23.53 35.55 8.93
C ASP A 367 -23.92 35.94 10.38
N GLU A 368 -22.95 36.33 11.19
CA GLU A 368 -23.17 37.31 12.26
C GLU A 368 -22.06 38.37 12.21
N ASP A 369 -22.11 39.19 11.16
CA ASP A 369 -21.52 40.53 11.13
C ASP A 369 -22.60 41.52 10.63
N ALA A 370 -23.60 41.74 11.48
CA ALA A 370 -24.45 42.93 11.43
C ALA A 370 -25.18 43.06 12.78
N PHE A 371 -24.70 43.94 13.65
CA PHE A 371 -25.50 44.97 14.36
C PHE A 371 -24.59 45.99 15.03
#